data_AF-A0A2U1M8M2-F1
#
_entry.id   AF-A0A2U1M8M2-F1
#
_cell.length_a   1.000
_cell.length_b   1.000
_cell.length_c   1.000
_cell.angle_alpha   90.00
_cell.angle_beta   90.00
_cell.angle_gamma   90.00
#
_symmetry.space_group_name_H-M   'P 1'
#
loop_
_entity.id
_entity.type
_entity.pdbx_description
1 polymer ?
#
loop_
_entity_poly.entity_id
_entity_poly.type
_entity_poly.pdbx_seq_one_letter_code
_entity_poly.pdbx_strand_id
1 'polypeptide(L)'
;MHLQLGEISALVVSSRRVAKEILIKNDIAFANRPEILAGKIMYNSTDIALSPYGSYWRQMKKICTLELLSAKKVKSFSYIREAEVKLLTKSILSSSGSPINLSEKLHTLMNTITSRAAFGRIHKDQDLLVRMLQEVTDLAGGFDVADLFPSYKFLHVVTRMSSKLERIHKILDSIFTNVIEEHEKDVQNRKGVKEGMYKEDFLDILFRLKDSGDLEFPISTDNIKAVILVSFQYLKQ
;
A
#
# COMPACT_ATOMS: atom_id res chain seq x y z
N MET A 1 -10.23 21.15 -18.75
CA MET A 1 -10.37 22.43 -18.03
C MET A 1 -9.04 22.71 -17.35
N HIS A 2 -8.51 23.91 -17.47
CA HIS A 2 -7.31 24.33 -16.74
C HIS A 2 -7.74 25.09 -15.49
N LEU A 3 -7.12 24.80 -14.35
CA LEU A 3 -7.38 25.42 -13.05
C LEU A 3 -6.06 25.82 -12.41
N GLN A 4 -6.06 26.96 -11.74
CA GLN A 4 -4.98 27.35 -10.85
C GLN A 4 -5.39 26.99 -9.42
N LEU A 5 -4.75 25.97 -8.84
CA LEU A 5 -4.97 25.49 -7.47
C LEU A 5 -3.83 26.00 -6.59
N GLY A 6 -4.02 27.16 -5.95
CA GLY A 6 -2.93 27.86 -5.27
C GLY A 6 -1.83 28.25 -6.26
N GLU A 7 -0.60 27.78 -6.05
CA GLU A 7 0.52 27.96 -6.98
C GLU A 7 0.62 26.83 -8.02
N ILE A 8 -0.21 25.78 -7.92
CA ILE A 8 -0.19 24.63 -8.83
C ILE A 8 -1.11 24.87 -10.03
N SER A 9 -0.54 24.82 -11.22
CA SER A 9 -1.28 24.81 -12.49
C SER A 9 -1.78 23.39 -12.81
N ALA A 10 -3.08 23.16 -12.69
CA ALA A 10 -3.70 21.84 -12.85
C ALA A 10 -4.56 21.73 -14.13
N LEU A 11 -4.42 20.61 -14.85
CA LEU A 11 -5.28 20.26 -15.98
C LEU A 11 -6.27 19.17 -15.58
N VAL A 12 -7.56 19.51 -15.54
CA VAL A 12 -8.64 18.57 -15.29
C VAL A 12 -9.10 17.94 -16.60
N VAL A 13 -8.97 16.62 -16.67
CA VAL A 13 -9.31 15.80 -17.83
C VAL A 13 -10.57 14.99 -17.53
N SER A 14 -11.71 15.42 -18.08
CA SER A 14 -13.03 14.82 -17.85
C SER A 14 -13.63 14.13 -19.08
N SER A 15 -12.83 13.89 -20.14
CA SER A 15 -13.29 13.19 -21.33
C SER A 15 -12.47 11.94 -21.62
N ARG A 16 -13.15 10.84 -21.97
CA ARG A 16 -12.51 9.56 -22.34
C ARG A 16 -11.48 9.73 -23.45
N ARG A 17 -11.80 10.54 -24.47
CA ARG A 17 -10.91 10.79 -25.61
C ARG A 17 -9.59 11.39 -25.15
N VAL A 18 -9.62 12.46 -24.35
CA VAL A 18 -8.40 13.12 -23.86
C VAL A 18 -7.67 12.25 -22.84
N ALA A 19 -8.39 11.54 -21.96
CA ALA A 19 -7.76 10.59 -21.03
C ALA A 19 -6.98 9.50 -21.77
N LYS A 20 -7.48 9.00 -22.92
CA LYS A 20 -6.77 8.03 -23.76
C LYS A 20 -5.49 8.62 -24.37
N GLU A 21 -5.52 9.87 -24.82
CA GLU A 21 -4.32 10.54 -25.34
C GLU A 21 -3.24 10.66 -24.27
N ILE A 22 -3.61 10.96 -23.03
CA ILE A 22 -2.69 11.19 -21.91
C ILE A 22 -2.19 9.88 -21.30
N LEU A 23 -3.09 8.95 -20.96
CA LEU A 23 -2.76 7.75 -20.19
C LEU A 23 -2.27 6.57 -21.02
N ILE A 24 -2.39 6.64 -22.36
CA ILE A 24 -1.97 5.55 -23.26
C ILE A 24 -0.97 6.05 -24.30
N LYS A 25 -1.32 7.09 -25.07
CA LYS A 25 -0.46 7.51 -26.18
C LYS A 25 0.77 8.30 -25.73
N ASN A 26 0.62 9.10 -24.67
CA ASN A 26 1.68 9.95 -24.11
C ASN A 26 1.94 9.60 -22.63
N ASP A 27 1.71 8.35 -22.24
CA ASP A 27 1.70 7.90 -20.84
C ASP A 27 2.99 8.28 -20.09
N ILE A 28 4.16 8.12 -20.70
CA ILE A 28 5.46 8.46 -20.11
C ILE A 28 5.57 9.96 -19.79
N ALA A 29 5.06 10.84 -20.66
CA ALA A 29 5.12 12.29 -20.45
C ALA A 29 4.30 12.75 -19.23
N PHE A 30 3.28 11.97 -18.86
CA PHE A 30 2.39 12.24 -17.72
C PHE A 30 2.55 11.21 -16.60
N ALA A 31 3.59 10.38 -16.65
CA ALA A 31 3.78 9.30 -15.68
C ALA A 31 4.30 9.79 -14.33
N ASN A 32 4.90 10.98 -14.28
CA ASN A 32 5.49 11.49 -13.05
C ASN A 32 4.43 11.82 -11.99
N ARG A 33 4.82 11.72 -10.71
CA ARG A 33 3.95 12.02 -9.57
C ARG A 33 4.37 13.34 -8.92
N PRO A 34 3.42 14.19 -8.49
CA PRO A 34 3.75 15.35 -7.68
C PRO A 34 4.35 14.88 -6.34
N GLU A 35 5.41 15.53 -5.87
CA GLU A 35 5.92 15.32 -4.53
C GLU A 35 4.96 15.99 -3.54
N ILE A 36 4.32 15.19 -2.69
CA ILE A 36 3.44 15.65 -1.61
C ILE A 36 4.08 15.34 -0.26
N LEU A 37 3.73 16.13 0.77
CA LEU A 37 4.32 15.96 2.11
C LEU A 37 4.14 14.54 2.67
N ALA A 38 2.96 13.94 2.45
CA ALA A 38 2.65 12.59 2.93
C ALA A 38 3.62 11.54 2.37
N GLY A 39 3.88 11.54 1.06
CA GLY A 39 4.84 10.63 0.43
C GLY A 39 6.26 10.85 0.94
N LYS A 40 6.66 12.12 1.09
CA LYS A 40 7.99 12.45 1.59
C LYS A 40 8.26 11.93 3.00
N ILE A 41 7.28 12.06 3.90
CA ILE A 41 7.37 11.53 5.26
C ILE A 41 7.25 10.00 5.25
N MET A 42 6.43 9.43 4.37
CA MET A 42 6.25 7.99 4.24
C MET A 42 7.30 7.36 3.35
N TYR A 43 8.45 7.03 3.96
CA TYR A 43 9.53 6.30 3.29
C TYR A 43 10.04 7.02 2.03
N ASN A 44 10.03 8.36 2.04
CA ASN A 44 10.56 9.23 0.98
C ASN A 44 10.01 8.91 -0.42
N SER A 45 8.70 8.65 -0.52
CA SER A 45 8.01 8.32 -1.78
C SER A 45 8.71 7.19 -2.55
N THR A 46 9.12 6.13 -1.86
CA THR A 46 9.76 4.96 -2.50
C THR A 46 8.76 3.82 -2.80
N ASP A 47 7.47 4.05 -2.56
CA ASP A 47 6.40 3.14 -2.94
C ASP A 47 6.03 3.21 -4.45
N ILE A 48 5.10 2.38 -4.91
CA ILE A 48 4.71 2.32 -6.34
C ILE A 48 3.63 3.34 -6.75
N ALA A 49 3.00 4.01 -5.78
CA ALA A 49 1.90 4.96 -6.00
C ALA A 49 2.41 6.41 -6.15
N LEU A 50 3.34 6.83 -5.29
CA LEU A 50 3.84 8.21 -5.17
C LEU A 50 5.29 8.39 -5.67
N SER A 51 6.04 7.32 -5.93
CA SER A 51 7.42 7.48 -6.40
C SER A 51 7.48 8.15 -7.78
N PRO A 52 8.45 9.06 -7.99
CA PRO A 52 8.69 9.67 -9.29
C PRO A 52 8.94 8.63 -10.38
N TYR A 53 8.45 8.90 -11.59
CA TYR A 53 8.67 7.98 -12.69
C TYR A 53 10.16 7.93 -13.03
N GLY A 54 10.72 6.72 -13.02
CA GLY A 54 12.14 6.49 -13.26
C GLY A 54 12.46 5.00 -13.34
N SER A 55 13.74 4.67 -13.50
CA SER A 55 14.24 3.30 -13.55
C SER A 55 13.90 2.52 -12.27
N TYR A 56 14.10 3.13 -11.10
CA TYR A 56 13.70 2.58 -9.80
C TYR A 56 12.20 2.23 -9.77
N TRP A 57 11.32 3.19 -10.07
CA TRP A 57 9.87 2.95 -10.07
C TRP A 57 9.46 1.85 -11.06
N ARG A 58 10.06 1.82 -12.25
CA ARG A 58 9.81 0.74 -13.23
C ARG A 58 10.21 -0.63 -12.67
N GLN A 59 11.34 -0.71 -11.98
CA GLN A 59 11.77 -1.94 -11.30
C GLN A 59 10.77 -2.34 -10.21
N MET A 60 10.40 -1.44 -9.31
CA MET A 60 9.46 -1.73 -8.23
C MET A 60 8.07 -2.13 -8.74
N LYS A 61 7.57 -1.45 -9.78
CA LYS A 61 6.32 -1.82 -10.45
C LYS A 61 6.40 -3.19 -11.09
N LYS A 62 7.54 -3.53 -11.72
CA LYS A 62 7.78 -4.86 -12.30
C LYS A 62 7.77 -5.94 -11.22
N ILE A 63 8.47 -5.74 -10.10
CA ILE A 63 8.46 -6.65 -8.95
C ILE A 63 7.03 -6.87 -8.46
N CYS A 64 6.29 -5.79 -8.17
CA CYS A 64 4.92 -5.91 -7.67
C CYS A 64 4.01 -6.65 -8.67
N THR A 65 4.12 -6.35 -9.97
CA THR A 65 3.25 -6.95 -11.00
C THR A 65 3.57 -8.42 -11.24
N LEU A 66 4.86 -8.78 -11.34
CA LEU A 66 5.27 -10.13 -11.74
C LEU A 66 5.34 -11.10 -10.56
N GLU A 67 5.77 -10.62 -9.40
CA GLU A 67 6.04 -11.49 -8.24
C GLU A 67 4.88 -11.49 -7.25
N LEU A 68 4.31 -10.32 -6.93
CA LEU A 68 3.27 -10.20 -5.91
C LEU A 68 1.85 -10.37 -6.50
N LEU A 69 1.59 -9.72 -7.64
CA LEU A 69 0.24 -9.58 -8.22
C LEU A 69 0.04 -10.39 -9.51
N SER A 70 0.92 -11.33 -9.83
CA SER A 70 0.72 -12.19 -10.99
C SER A 70 -0.49 -13.10 -10.80
N ALA A 71 -1.13 -13.48 -11.91
CA ALA A 71 -2.29 -14.38 -11.88
C ALA A 71 -1.99 -15.69 -11.13
N LYS A 72 -0.76 -16.23 -11.28
CA LYS A 72 -0.29 -17.41 -10.55
C LYS A 72 -0.25 -17.14 -9.04
N LYS A 73 0.32 -16.02 -8.61
CA LYS A 73 0.43 -15.67 -7.19
C LYS A 73 -0.95 -15.41 -6.57
N VAL A 74 -1.78 -14.59 -7.22
CA VAL A 74 -3.16 -14.31 -6.78
C VAL A 74 -4.01 -15.59 -6.66
N LYS A 75 -3.81 -16.56 -7.58
CA LYS A 75 -4.47 -17.88 -7.51
C LYS A 75 -3.95 -18.71 -6.34
N SER A 76 -2.65 -18.66 -6.03
CA SER A 76 -2.09 -19.40 -4.89
C SER A 76 -2.72 -19.00 -3.54
N PHE A 77 -3.21 -17.76 -3.42
CA PHE A 77 -3.93 -17.24 -2.26
C PHE A 77 -5.44 -17.54 -2.25
N SER A 78 -5.98 -18.38 -3.14
CA SER A 78 -7.42 -18.71 -3.14
C SER A 78 -7.90 -19.24 -1.79
N TYR A 79 -7.08 -20.08 -1.14
CA TYR A 79 -7.37 -20.64 0.18
C TYR A 79 -7.61 -19.58 1.26
N ILE A 80 -6.95 -18.42 1.18
CA ILE A 80 -7.19 -17.30 2.11
C ILE A 80 -8.60 -16.78 1.89
N ARG A 81 -8.96 -16.47 0.63
CA ARG A 81 -10.29 -15.95 0.29
C ARG A 81 -11.39 -16.96 0.65
N GLU A 82 -11.20 -18.23 0.34
CA GLU A 82 -12.16 -19.30 0.66
C GLU A 82 -12.38 -19.41 2.18
N ALA A 83 -11.31 -19.37 2.97
CA ALA A 83 -11.40 -19.41 4.43
C ALA A 83 -12.13 -18.18 5.00
N GLU A 84 -11.73 -16.98 4.60
CA GLU A 84 -12.29 -15.74 5.15
C GLU A 84 -13.73 -15.48 4.68
N VAL A 85 -14.07 -15.81 3.43
CA VAL A 85 -15.45 -15.73 2.94
C VAL A 85 -16.35 -16.71 3.69
N LYS A 86 -15.87 -17.93 3.98
CA LYS A 86 -16.64 -18.90 4.79
C LYS A 86 -16.92 -18.37 6.20
N LEU A 87 -15.97 -17.67 6.82
CA LEU A 87 -16.18 -17.01 8.11
C LEU A 87 -17.18 -15.86 8.02
N LEU A 88 -17.09 -15.04 6.97
CA LEU A 88 -18.06 -13.98 6.70
C LEU A 88 -19.47 -14.53 6.54
N THR A 89 -19.67 -15.58 5.72
CA THR A 89 -20.99 -16.19 5.50
C THR A 89 -21.57 -16.72 6.82
N LYS A 90 -20.75 -17.39 7.64
CA LYS A 90 -21.18 -17.83 8.98
C LYS A 90 -21.61 -16.66 9.86
N SER A 91 -20.83 -15.57 9.87
CA SER A 91 -21.16 -14.36 10.63
C SER A 91 -22.49 -13.74 10.17
N ILE A 92 -22.73 -13.66 8.86
CA ILE A 92 -23.98 -13.14 8.29
C ILE A 92 -25.17 -14.04 8.69
N LEU A 93 -25.03 -15.36 8.54
CA LEU A 93 -26.09 -16.31 8.91
C LEU A 93 -26.42 -16.24 10.40
N SER A 94 -25.42 -16.05 11.27
CA SER A 94 -25.65 -15.88 12.72
C SER A 94 -26.39 -14.59 13.09
N SER A 95 -26.40 -13.59 12.21
CA SER A 95 -27.12 -12.33 12.38
C SER A 95 -28.48 -12.32 11.67
N SER A 96 -28.99 -13.49 11.27
CA SER A 96 -30.29 -13.60 10.60
C SER A 96 -31.41 -12.92 11.40
N GLY A 97 -32.19 -12.08 10.73
CA GLY A 97 -33.28 -11.31 11.35
C GLY A 97 -32.84 -10.00 12.02
N SER A 98 -31.54 -9.65 12.01
CA SER A 98 -31.02 -8.38 12.52
C SER A 98 -30.36 -7.55 11.41
N PRO A 99 -30.47 -6.21 11.42
CA PRO A 99 -29.69 -5.36 10.53
C PRO A 99 -28.18 -5.59 10.72
N ILE A 100 -27.43 -5.61 9.62
CA ILE A 100 -25.98 -5.76 9.63
C ILE A 100 -25.32 -4.62 8.87
N ASN A 101 -24.14 -4.19 9.34
CA ASN A 101 -23.25 -3.30 8.58
C ASN A 101 -22.38 -4.12 7.62
N LEU A 102 -22.85 -4.27 6.37
CA LEU A 102 -22.12 -5.06 5.37
C LEU A 102 -20.80 -4.39 4.98
N SER A 103 -20.74 -3.07 4.92
CA SER A 103 -19.52 -2.32 4.56
C SER A 103 -18.40 -2.59 5.57
N GLU A 104 -18.69 -2.56 6.87
CA GLU A 104 -17.72 -2.89 7.91
C GLU A 104 -17.24 -4.34 7.79
N LYS A 105 -18.17 -5.29 7.61
CA LYS A 105 -17.81 -6.70 7.43
C LYS A 105 -16.94 -6.95 6.20
N LEU A 106 -17.22 -6.27 5.08
CA LEU A 106 -16.42 -6.34 3.86
C LEU A 106 -15.05 -5.67 4.04
N HIS A 107 -14.96 -4.55 4.75
CA HIS A 107 -13.68 -3.94 5.10
C HIS A 107 -12.81 -4.89 5.93
N THR A 108 -13.38 -5.51 6.97
CA THR A 108 -12.66 -6.52 7.76
C THR A 108 -12.21 -7.71 6.91
N LEU A 109 -13.08 -8.22 6.02
CA LEU A 109 -12.73 -9.29 5.09
C LEU A 109 -11.52 -8.92 4.22
N MET A 110 -11.56 -7.75 3.58
CA MET A 110 -10.50 -7.30 2.68
C MET A 110 -9.19 -7.06 3.41
N ASN A 111 -9.23 -6.42 4.59
CA ASN A 111 -8.06 -6.19 5.41
C ASN A 111 -7.43 -7.51 5.87
N THR A 112 -8.24 -8.47 6.31
CA THR A 112 -7.75 -9.79 6.74
C THR A 112 -7.14 -10.58 5.58
N ILE A 113 -7.77 -10.60 4.40
CA ILE A 113 -7.20 -11.24 3.21
C ILE A 113 -5.83 -10.65 2.88
N THR A 114 -5.70 -9.32 2.94
CA THR A 114 -4.47 -8.62 2.59
C THR A 114 -3.39 -8.79 3.65
N SER A 115 -3.72 -8.72 4.94
CA SER A 115 -2.79 -9.06 6.02
C SER A 115 -2.23 -10.46 5.84
N ARG A 116 -3.09 -11.44 5.54
CA ARG A 116 -2.66 -12.83 5.33
C ARG A 116 -1.84 -13.02 4.06
N ALA A 117 -2.11 -12.25 3.00
CA ALA A 117 -1.31 -12.28 1.77
C ALA A 117 0.04 -11.56 1.92
N ALA A 118 0.08 -10.48 2.69
CA ALA A 118 1.27 -9.67 2.90
C ALA A 118 2.21 -10.27 3.94
N PHE A 119 1.67 -10.77 5.05
CA PHE A 119 2.41 -11.18 6.25
C PHE A 119 2.23 -12.66 6.62
N GLY A 120 1.48 -13.42 5.83
CA GLY A 120 1.17 -14.83 6.09
C GLY A 120 0.16 -15.08 7.22
N ARG A 121 -0.18 -14.05 8.01
CA ARG A 121 -1.05 -14.14 9.21
C ARG A 121 -1.88 -12.89 9.46
N ILE A 122 -2.80 -13.02 10.41
CA ILE A 122 -3.50 -11.89 11.02
C ILE A 122 -2.61 -11.37 12.15
N HIS A 123 -2.27 -10.08 12.13
CA HIS A 123 -1.44 -9.46 13.15
C HIS A 123 -2.30 -8.85 14.26
N LYS A 124 -1.80 -8.85 15.49
CA LYS A 124 -2.53 -8.32 16.67
C LYS A 124 -2.88 -6.84 16.53
N ASP A 125 -2.01 -6.08 15.86
CA ASP A 125 -2.19 -4.65 15.63
C ASP A 125 -2.94 -4.33 14.31
N GLN A 126 -3.67 -5.29 13.72
CA GLN A 126 -4.36 -5.11 12.44
C GLN A 126 -5.33 -3.92 12.46
N ASP A 127 -6.13 -3.75 13.52
CA ASP A 127 -7.09 -2.65 13.59
C ASP A 127 -6.38 -1.28 13.66
N LEU A 128 -5.28 -1.21 14.41
CA LEU A 128 -4.45 -0.02 14.49
C LEU A 128 -3.77 0.27 13.14
N LEU A 129 -3.24 -0.75 12.48
CA LEU A 129 -2.65 -0.65 11.14
C LEU A 129 -3.66 -0.08 10.14
N VAL A 130 -4.86 -0.67 10.06
CA VAL A 130 -5.93 -0.22 9.16
C VAL A 130 -6.33 1.23 9.45
N ARG A 131 -6.44 1.60 10.73
CA ARG A 131 -6.76 2.98 11.12
C ARG A 131 -5.67 3.96 10.68
N MET A 132 -4.41 3.63 10.91
CA MET A 132 -3.29 4.49 10.52
C MET A 132 -3.17 4.59 8.99
N LEU A 133 -3.39 3.51 8.26
CA LEU A 133 -3.44 3.51 6.80
C LEU A 133 -4.56 4.40 6.26
N GLN A 134 -5.74 4.38 6.91
CA GLN A 134 -6.84 5.26 6.56
C GLN A 134 -6.46 6.73 6.78
N GLU A 135 -5.91 7.05 7.96
CA GLU A 135 -5.47 8.43 8.26
C GLU A 135 -4.44 8.92 7.25
N VAL A 136 -3.49 8.09 6.82
CA VAL A 136 -2.48 8.46 5.82
C VAL A 136 -3.09 8.64 4.44
N THR A 137 -4.04 7.77 4.06
CA THR A 137 -4.73 7.88 2.77
C THR A 137 -5.56 9.16 2.71
N ASP A 138 -6.23 9.52 3.80
CA ASP A 138 -7.02 10.75 3.88
C ASP A 138 -6.11 11.99 3.84
N LEU A 139 -4.94 11.93 4.48
CA LEU A 139 -3.95 13.02 4.44
C LEU A 139 -3.23 13.14 3.09
N ALA A 140 -2.97 12.02 2.40
CA ALA A 140 -2.33 12.01 1.09
C ALA A 140 -3.30 12.35 -0.05
N GLY A 141 -4.57 12.00 0.10
CA GLY A 141 -5.64 12.29 -0.88
C GLY A 141 -6.34 13.64 -0.65
N GLY A 142 -6.15 14.24 0.53
CA GLY A 142 -6.69 15.55 0.86
C GLY A 142 -5.99 16.68 0.11
N PHE A 143 -6.73 17.72 -0.25
CA PHE A 143 -6.15 18.99 -0.71
C PHE A 143 -5.45 19.69 0.47
N ASP A 144 -4.22 19.28 0.79
CA ASP A 144 -3.41 20.03 1.75
C ASP A 144 -3.06 21.39 1.15
N VAL A 145 -3.40 22.45 1.87
CA VAL A 145 -3.07 23.83 1.49
C VAL A 145 -1.55 23.96 1.29
N ALA A 146 -0.75 23.27 2.09
CA ALA A 146 0.69 23.37 1.96
C ALA A 146 1.23 22.71 0.67
N ASP A 147 0.55 21.66 0.15
CA ASP A 147 0.89 21.05 -1.14
C ASP A 147 0.44 21.91 -2.34
N LEU A 148 -0.55 22.79 -2.16
CA LEU A 148 -0.97 23.77 -3.18
C LEU A 148 -0.09 25.01 -3.24
N PHE A 149 0.68 25.29 -2.19
CA PHE A 149 1.47 26.51 -2.02
C PHE A 149 2.93 26.16 -1.66
N PRO A 150 3.67 25.43 -2.53
CA PRO A 150 5.04 24.97 -2.26
C PRO A 150 6.03 26.08 -1.87
N SER A 151 5.79 27.33 -2.26
CA SER A 151 6.62 28.48 -1.85
C SER A 151 6.46 28.82 -0.36
N TYR A 152 5.34 28.45 0.25
CA TYR A 152 4.96 28.79 1.62
C TYR A 152 5.21 27.63 2.59
N LYS A 153 6.46 27.19 2.71
CA LYS A 153 6.86 26.02 3.54
C LYS A 153 6.41 26.09 5.01
N PHE A 154 6.18 27.28 5.56
CA PHE A 154 5.66 27.44 6.92
C PHE A 154 4.25 26.86 7.09
N LEU A 155 3.47 26.71 6.01
CA LEU A 155 2.11 26.15 6.07
C LEU A 155 2.11 24.71 6.57
N HIS A 156 3.11 23.90 6.22
CA HIS A 156 3.26 22.53 6.74
C HIS A 156 3.43 22.52 8.28
N VAL A 157 4.06 23.56 8.84
CA VAL A 157 4.29 23.70 10.28
C VAL A 157 3.04 24.26 10.98
N VAL A 158 2.42 25.30 10.43
CA VAL A 158 1.23 25.96 11.00
C VAL A 158 0.02 25.02 11.02
N THR A 159 -0.15 24.21 9.98
CA THR A 159 -1.23 23.20 9.89
C THR A 159 -1.01 22.01 10.84
N ARG A 160 0.18 21.89 11.44
CA ARG A 160 0.64 20.72 12.22
C ARG A 160 0.61 19.40 11.42
N MET A 161 0.53 19.49 10.09
CA MET A 161 0.42 18.33 9.22
C MET A 161 1.66 17.45 9.31
N SER A 162 2.85 18.06 9.24
CA SER A 162 4.12 17.33 9.36
C SER A 162 4.17 16.53 10.65
N SER A 163 3.84 17.14 11.79
CA SER A 163 3.83 16.45 13.09
C SER A 163 2.80 15.31 13.14
N LYS A 164 1.64 15.47 12.51
CA LYS A 164 0.64 14.39 12.42
C LYS A 164 1.14 13.24 11.57
N LEU A 165 1.68 13.52 10.38
CA LEU A 165 2.26 12.52 9.48
C LEU A 165 3.45 11.79 10.11
N GLU A 166 4.36 12.50 10.76
CA GLU A 166 5.50 11.92 11.50
C GLU A 166 5.03 10.99 12.62
N ARG A 167 3.98 11.37 13.36
CA ARG A 167 3.40 10.51 14.39
C ARG A 167 2.83 9.23 13.79
N ILE A 168 2.08 9.34 12.69
CA ILE A 168 1.50 8.16 12.03
C ILE A 168 2.60 7.28 11.44
N HIS A 169 3.62 7.88 10.81
CA HIS A 169 4.78 7.17 10.30
C HIS A 169 5.48 6.37 11.39
N LYS A 170 5.74 6.96 12.57
CA LYS A 170 6.34 6.24 13.71
C LYS A 170 5.52 5.03 14.16
N ILE A 171 4.19 5.17 14.20
CA ILE A 171 3.29 4.06 14.59
C ILE A 171 3.34 2.95 13.54
N LEU A 172 3.20 3.29 12.26
CA LEU A 172 3.25 2.34 11.15
C LEU A 172 4.61 1.65 11.07
N ASP A 173 5.69 2.40 11.24
CA ASP A 173 7.05 1.88 11.20
C ASP A 173 7.31 0.89 12.34
N SER A 174 6.81 1.18 13.54
CA SER A 174 6.86 0.25 14.67
C SER A 174 6.06 -1.03 14.39
N ILE A 175 4.85 -0.92 13.83
CA ILE A 175 4.04 -2.09 13.46
C ILE A 175 4.77 -2.92 12.40
N PHE A 176 5.25 -2.32 11.32
CA PHE A 176 5.94 -3.06 10.27
C PHE A 176 7.24 -3.67 10.74
N THR A 177 7.99 -2.99 11.61
CA THR A 177 9.21 -3.55 12.20
C THR A 177 8.88 -4.78 13.05
N ASN A 178 7.86 -4.71 13.91
CA ASN A 178 7.41 -5.87 14.70
C ASN A 178 6.97 -7.04 13.81
N VAL A 179 6.20 -6.75 12.75
CA VAL A 179 5.74 -7.76 11.78
C VAL A 179 6.93 -8.43 11.08
N ILE A 180 7.92 -7.67 10.66
CA ILE A 180 9.14 -8.18 10.00
C ILE A 180 9.93 -9.05 10.98
N GLU A 181 10.17 -8.60 12.21
CA GLU A 181 10.90 -9.37 13.22
C GLU A 181 10.19 -10.68 13.59
N GLU A 182 8.87 -10.65 13.76
CA GLU A 182 8.07 -11.86 13.97
C GLU A 182 8.13 -12.78 12.74
N HIS A 183 8.17 -12.22 11.53
CA HIS A 183 8.25 -12.98 10.28
C HIS A 183 9.59 -13.70 10.14
N GLU A 184 10.70 -13.01 10.42
CA GLU A 184 12.04 -13.59 10.38
C GLU A 184 12.19 -14.76 11.38
N LYS A 185 11.66 -14.62 12.60
CA LYS A 185 11.63 -15.69 13.60
C LYS A 185 10.87 -16.91 13.09
N ASP A 186 9.71 -16.69 12.48
CA ASP A 186 8.90 -17.75 11.89
C ASP A 186 9.62 -18.46 10.75
N VAL A 187 10.28 -17.73 9.85
CA VAL A 187 11.07 -18.30 8.75
C VAL A 187 12.21 -19.17 9.31
N GLN A 188 12.90 -18.73 10.35
CA GLN A 188 13.95 -19.52 11.01
C GLN A 188 13.39 -20.82 11.62
N ASN A 189 12.23 -20.74 12.28
CA ASN A 189 11.57 -21.91 12.87
C ASN A 189 11.03 -22.90 11.82
N ARG A 190 10.84 -22.45 10.57
CA ARG A 190 10.35 -23.27 9.45
C ARG A 190 11.45 -23.95 8.64
N LYS A 191 12.74 -23.75 8.99
CA LYS A 191 13.86 -24.46 8.35
C LYS A 191 13.71 -25.97 8.55
N GLY A 192 13.22 -26.67 7.52
CA GLY A 192 12.95 -28.11 7.54
C GLY A 192 11.55 -28.53 7.08
N VAL A 193 10.64 -27.58 6.83
CA VAL A 193 9.33 -27.89 6.22
C VAL A 193 9.53 -28.26 4.75
N LYS A 194 8.92 -29.37 4.30
CA LYS A 194 9.02 -29.86 2.92
C LYS A 194 8.58 -28.80 1.90
N GLU A 195 9.31 -28.71 0.78
CA GLU A 195 8.91 -27.95 -0.41
C GLU A 195 7.45 -28.29 -0.79
N GLY A 196 6.62 -27.26 -0.91
CA GLY A 196 5.21 -27.37 -1.31
C GLY A 196 4.16 -27.31 -0.19
N MET A 197 4.54 -27.43 1.09
CA MET A 197 3.60 -27.18 2.21
C MET A 197 3.51 -25.69 2.57
N TYR A 198 4.57 -24.93 2.29
CA TYR A 198 4.63 -23.50 2.56
C TYR A 198 4.23 -22.69 1.33
N LYS A 199 3.33 -21.71 1.52
CA LYS A 199 3.00 -20.71 0.50
C LYS A 199 3.67 -19.42 0.89
N GLU A 200 4.68 -19.00 0.13
CA GLU A 200 5.34 -17.70 0.32
C GLU A 200 4.29 -16.58 0.40
N ASP A 201 4.47 -15.63 1.31
CA ASP A 201 3.73 -14.38 1.34
C ASP A 201 4.51 -13.26 0.61
N PHE A 202 4.03 -12.01 0.68
CA PHE A 202 4.73 -10.89 0.05
C PHE A 202 6.04 -10.55 0.73
N LEU A 203 6.13 -10.69 2.06
CA LEU A 203 7.37 -10.44 2.79
C LEU A 203 8.46 -11.42 2.36
N ASP A 204 8.15 -12.71 2.27
CA ASP A 204 9.11 -13.72 1.79
C ASP A 204 9.70 -13.35 0.43
N ILE A 205 8.82 -12.98 -0.52
CA ILE A 205 9.23 -12.62 -1.88
C ILE A 205 10.11 -11.38 -1.86
N LEU A 206 9.69 -10.32 -1.15
CA LEU A 206 10.40 -9.05 -1.14
C LEU A 206 11.77 -9.16 -0.48
N PHE A 207 11.89 -9.91 0.62
CA PHE A 207 13.19 -10.18 1.24
C PHE A 207 14.07 -11.09 0.38
N ARG A 208 13.51 -12.13 -0.23
CA ARG A 208 14.26 -12.97 -1.18
C ARG A 208 14.85 -12.16 -2.34
N LEU A 209 14.07 -11.24 -2.91
CA LEU A 209 14.54 -10.35 -3.98
C LEU A 209 15.57 -9.34 -3.49
N LYS A 210 15.35 -8.74 -2.32
CA LYS A 210 16.32 -7.85 -1.68
C LYS A 210 17.69 -8.53 -1.49
N ASP A 211 17.69 -9.77 -1.01
CA ASP A 211 18.91 -10.49 -0.65
C ASP A 211 19.55 -11.24 -1.84
N SER A 212 18.86 -11.33 -2.99
CA SER A 212 19.38 -11.98 -4.20
C SER A 212 20.58 -11.26 -4.83
N GLY A 213 20.66 -9.94 -4.68
CA GLY A 213 21.66 -9.11 -5.36
C GLY A 213 21.42 -8.90 -6.86
N ASP A 214 20.34 -9.45 -7.44
CA ASP A 214 20.06 -9.42 -8.88
C ASP A 214 19.34 -8.15 -9.36
N LEU A 215 19.02 -7.24 -8.43
CA LEU A 215 18.29 -6.01 -8.74
C LEU A 215 19.23 -4.92 -9.27
N GLU A 216 18.85 -4.27 -10.36
CA GLU A 216 19.56 -3.11 -10.92
C GLU A 216 19.66 -1.97 -9.88
N PHE A 217 18.58 -1.76 -9.13
CA PHE A 217 18.52 -0.85 -7.98
C PHE A 217 18.31 -1.67 -6.71
N PRO A 218 19.29 -1.72 -5.79
CA PRO A 218 19.11 -2.36 -4.49
C PRO A 218 17.92 -1.78 -3.73
N ILE A 219 17.15 -2.63 -3.06
CA ILE A 219 16.01 -2.21 -2.24
C ILE A 219 16.35 -2.37 -0.75
N SER A 220 15.94 -1.39 0.06
CA SER A 220 16.08 -1.43 1.51
C SER A 220 14.84 -2.02 2.18
N THR A 221 14.94 -2.31 3.48
CA THR A 221 13.78 -2.68 4.30
C THR A 221 12.71 -1.58 4.29
N ASP A 222 13.11 -0.30 4.24
CA ASP A 222 12.16 0.81 4.14
C ASP A 222 11.41 0.82 2.80
N ASN A 223 12.06 0.42 1.70
CA ASN A 223 11.35 0.25 0.43
C ASN A 223 10.33 -0.89 0.49
N ILE A 224 10.64 -1.98 1.20
CA ILE A 224 9.71 -3.08 1.45
C ILE A 224 8.51 -2.57 2.26
N LYS A 225 8.74 -1.83 3.35
CA LYS A 225 7.68 -1.21 4.17
C LYS A 225 6.80 -0.26 3.33
N ALA A 226 7.40 0.52 2.43
CA ALA A 226 6.69 1.41 1.52
C ALA A 226 5.77 0.66 0.54
N VAL A 227 6.22 -0.46 -0.04
CA VAL A 227 5.40 -1.32 -0.93
C VAL A 227 4.24 -1.96 -0.17
N ILE A 228 4.49 -2.43 1.05
CA ILE A 228 3.45 -3.02 1.91
C ILE A 228 2.39 -1.99 2.24
N LEU A 229 2.79 -0.79 2.67
CA LEU A 229 1.89 0.32 2.97
C LEU A 229 0.86 0.53 1.84
N VAL A 230 1.34 0.58 0.61
CA VAL A 230 0.52 0.80 -0.58
C VAL A 230 -0.34 -0.42 -0.96
N SER A 231 0.12 -1.63 -0.65
CA SER A 231 -0.65 -2.87 -0.92
C SER A 231 -1.96 -2.92 -0.14
N PHE A 232 -2.04 -2.27 1.03
CA PHE A 232 -3.30 -2.14 1.79
C PHE A 232 -4.21 -1.01 1.30
N GLN A 233 -3.68 0.00 0.61
CA GLN A 233 -4.44 1.17 0.15
C GLN A 233 -5.29 0.89 -1.09
N TYR A 234 -4.89 -0.06 -1.94
CA TYR A 234 -5.59 -0.38 -3.19
C TYR A 234 -6.89 -1.21 -3.05
N LEU A 235 -7.34 -1.52 -1.84
CA LEU A 235 -8.50 -2.42 -1.61
C LEU A 235 -9.80 -1.68 -1.25
N LYS A 236 -9.78 -0.34 -1.34
CA LYS A 236 -10.96 0.51 -1.09
C LYS A 236 -11.59 1.10 -2.36
N GLN A 237 -11.06 0.83 -3.56
CA GLN A 237 -11.66 1.27 -4.83
C GLN A 237 -12.54 0.19 -5.44
#